data_AF-A0A3D8K1K2-F1
#
_entry.id   AF-A0A3D8K1K2-F1
#
_cell.length_a   1.000
_cell.length_b   1.000
_cell.length_c   1.000
_cell.angle_alpha   90.00
_cell.angle_beta   90.00
_cell.angle_gamma   90.00
#
_symmetry.space_group_name_H-M   'P 1'
#
loop_
_entity.id
_entity.type
_entity.pdbx_description
1 polymer ?
#
loop_
_entity_poly.entity_id
_entity_poly.type
_entity_poly.pdbx_seq_one_letter_code
_entity_poly.pdbx_strand_id
1 'polypeptide(L)'
;MKPRLLHSVIDDVLAAAEQWPEIANDVLHFVFDEAQDIREGLFETKTHVLGDGTVEIDGVPPVKTTVVVTQTLATERLVHFAHAVSRGFIPHVMAAGGA
;
A
#
# COMPACT_ATOMS: atom_id res chain seq x y z
N MET A 1 -11.73 -7.08 4.68
CA MET A 1 -12.18 -5.84 3.97
C MET A 1 -11.89 -5.96 2.47
N LYS A 2 -12.39 -5.09 1.58
CA LYS A 2 -11.97 -5.13 0.15
C LYS A 2 -10.47 -4.75 0.05
N PRO A 3 -9.69 -5.37 -0.86
CA PRO A 3 -8.30 -4.96 -1.09
C PRO A 3 -8.23 -3.49 -1.48
N ARG A 4 -7.28 -2.74 -0.90
CA ARG A 4 -7.05 -1.33 -1.18
C ARG A 4 -5.63 -1.11 -1.68
N LEU A 5 -5.48 -0.19 -2.64
CA LEU A 5 -4.15 0.23 -3.10
C LEU A 5 -3.39 0.87 -1.92
N LEU A 6 -2.10 0.58 -1.81
CA LEU A 6 -1.28 1.06 -0.71
C LEU A 6 -1.34 2.58 -0.57
N HIS A 7 -1.11 3.32 -1.67
CA HIS A 7 -1.09 4.78 -1.65
C HIS A 7 -2.39 5.37 -1.08
N SER A 8 -3.56 4.82 -1.45
CA SER A 8 -4.85 5.30 -0.95
C SER A 8 -5.01 5.11 0.56
N VAL A 9 -4.41 4.07 1.14
CA VAL A 9 -4.46 3.84 2.59
C VAL A 9 -3.44 4.71 3.30
N ILE A 10 -2.28 4.97 2.69
CA ILE A 10 -1.30 5.91 3.23
C ILE A 10 -1.86 7.33 3.26
N ASP A 11 -2.55 7.76 2.20
CA ASP A 11 -3.22 9.08 2.17
C ASP A 11 -4.22 9.24 3.32
N ASP A 12 -5.03 8.21 3.60
CA ASP A 12 -5.96 8.22 4.75
C ASP A 12 -5.22 8.35 6.08
N VAL A 13 -4.09 7.66 6.24
CA VAL A 13 -3.30 7.69 7.46
C VAL A 13 -2.64 9.05 7.67
N LEU A 14 -2.09 9.64 6.61
CA LEU A 14 -1.50 10.98 6.66
C LEU A 14 -2.56 12.03 6.97
N ALA A 15 -3.72 11.97 6.33
CA ALA A 15 -4.85 12.85 6.64
C ALA A 15 -5.30 12.71 8.11
N ALA A 16 -5.32 11.49 8.65
CA ALA A 16 -5.63 11.27 10.06
C ALA A 16 -4.55 11.82 11.00
N ALA A 17 -3.27 11.71 10.64
CA ALA A 17 -2.16 12.29 11.41
C ALA A 17 -2.20 13.83 11.43
N GLU A 18 -2.59 14.46 10.32
CA GLU A 18 -2.83 15.91 10.26
C GLU A 18 -4.02 16.33 11.13
N GLN A 19 -5.08 15.53 11.14
CA GLN A 19 -6.27 15.80 11.94
C GLN A 19 -6.05 15.63 13.45
N TRP A 20 -5.20 14.68 13.84
CA TRP A 20 -4.92 14.32 15.24
C TRP A 20 -3.41 14.45 15.55
N PRO A 21 -2.88 15.69 15.70
CA PRO A 21 -1.45 15.93 15.89
C PRO A 21 -0.86 15.21 17.11
N GLU A 22 -1.66 14.97 18.14
CA GLU A 22 -1.27 14.29 19.37
C GLU A 22 -0.89 12.81 19.16
N ILE A 23 -1.40 12.16 18.11
CA ILE A 23 -1.05 10.77 17.75
C ILE A 23 -0.16 10.68 16.51
N ALA A 24 0.11 11.80 15.84
CA ALA A 24 0.81 11.81 14.55
C ALA A 24 2.17 11.11 14.60
N ASN A 25 2.96 11.32 15.65
CA ASN A 25 4.28 10.70 15.79
C ASN A 25 4.19 9.17 15.90
N ASP A 26 3.25 8.66 16.70
CA ASP A 26 3.05 7.21 16.86
C ASP A 26 2.49 6.58 15.57
N VAL A 27 1.65 7.32 14.87
CA VAL A 27 1.11 6.92 13.56
C VAL A 27 2.22 6.76 12.53
N LEU A 28 3.09 7.76 12.41
CA LEU A 28 4.22 7.72 11.51
C LEU A 28 5.21 6.62 11.90
N HIS A 29 5.49 6.46 13.20
CA HIS A 29 6.39 5.41 13.69
C HIS A 29 5.84 3.99 13.45
N PHE A 30 4.52 3.81 13.43
CA PHE A 30 3.92 2.53 13.08
C PHE A 30 4.04 2.21 11.58
N VAL A 31 3.84 3.21 10.71
CA VAL A 31 3.82 3.01 9.25
C VAL A 31 5.23 2.93 8.67
N PHE A 32 6.12 3.80 9.14
CA PHE A 32 7.46 3.94 8.61
C PHE A 32 8.51 3.31 9.53
N ASP A 33 9.55 2.76 8.94
CA ASP A 33 10.75 2.32 9.64
C ASP A 33 11.74 3.48 9.87
N GLU A 34 12.93 3.16 10.37
CA GLU A 34 14.00 4.14 10.62
C GLU A 34 14.57 4.74 9.33
N ALA A 35 14.44 4.05 8.18
CA ALA A 35 14.86 4.53 6.87
C ALA A 35 13.79 5.40 6.18
N GLN A 36 12.64 5.63 6.84
CA GLN A 36 11.46 6.30 6.30
C GLN A 36 10.75 5.50 5.18
N ASP A 37 11.00 4.20 5.09
CA ASP A 37 10.30 3.29 4.19
C ASP A 37 9.06 2.70 4.88
N ILE A 38 8.07 2.28 4.10
CA ILE A 38 6.87 1.62 4.64
C ILE A 38 7.29 0.25 5.18
N ARG A 39 6.99 -0.02 6.46
CA ARG A 39 7.38 -1.26 7.13
C ARG A 39 6.88 -2.50 6.39
N GLU A 40 7.75 -3.51 6.34
CA GLU A 40 7.39 -4.82 5.82
C GLU A 40 6.16 -5.40 6.54
N GLY A 41 5.31 -6.10 5.79
CA GLY A 41 4.06 -6.66 6.30
C GLY A 41 2.88 -5.68 6.39
N LEU A 42 3.08 -4.38 6.10
CA LEU A 42 1.99 -3.42 5.92
C LEU A 42 1.45 -3.36 4.49
N PHE A 43 2.20 -3.94 3.54
CA PHE A 43 1.79 -4.06 2.16
C PHE A 43 2.17 -5.41 1.56
N GLU A 44 1.52 -5.74 0.44
CA GLU A 44 1.86 -6.87 -0.40
C GLU A 44 1.93 -6.41 -1.86
N THR A 45 2.80 -7.04 -2.64
CA THR A 45 2.91 -6.77 -4.08
C THR A 45 2.36 -7.96 -4.85
N LYS A 46 1.39 -7.71 -5.73
CA LYS A 46 0.82 -8.71 -6.63
C LYS A 46 1.15 -8.37 -8.06
N THR A 47 1.74 -9.32 -8.76
CA THR A 47 2.08 -9.19 -10.17
C THR A 47 1.15 -10.06 -10.99
N HIS A 48 0.50 -9.46 -11.99
CA HIS A 48 -0.41 -10.09 -12.91
C HIS A 48 0.10 -9.92 -14.34
N VAL A 49 0.20 -11.02 -15.07
CA VAL A 49 0.43 -10.97 -16.52
C VAL A 49 -0.95 -10.98 -17.17
N LEU A 50 -1.35 -9.85 -17.76
CA LEU A 50 -2.71 -9.66 -18.30
C LEU A 50 -2.88 -10.24 -19.70
N GLY A 51 -1.80 -10.62 -20.37
CA GLY A 51 -1.85 -11.36 -21.62
C GLY A 51 -0.58 -11.20 -22.47
N ASP A 52 -0.44 -12.11 -23.42
CA ASP A 52 0.44 -11.94 -24.56
C ASP A 52 -0.37 -11.46 -25.77
N GLY A 53 -0.04 -10.25 -26.23
CA GLY A 53 -0.57 -9.69 -27.45
C GLY A 53 0.45 -9.77 -28.58
N THR A 54 -0.03 -9.67 -29.81
CA THR A 54 0.83 -9.33 -30.95
C THR A 54 0.32 -8.01 -31.48
N VAL A 55 1.20 -7.00 -31.52
CA VAL A 55 0.89 -5.70 -32.12
C VAL A 55 1.32 -5.76 -33.57
N GLU A 56 0.34 -5.65 -34.47
CA GLU A 56 0.60 -5.48 -35.90
C GLU A 56 0.64 -3.98 -36.22
N ILE A 57 1.72 -3.54 -36.86
CA ILE A 57 1.91 -2.17 -37.33
C ILE A 57 2.25 -2.29 -38.82
N ASP A 58 1.54 -1.56 -39.69
CA ASP A 58 1.73 -1.64 -41.13
C ASP A 58 3.21 -1.44 -41.52
N GLY A 59 3.78 -2.42 -42.24
CA GLY A 59 5.17 -2.41 -42.67
C GLY A 59 6.20 -2.85 -41.62
N VAL A 60 5.78 -3.27 -40.43
CA VAL A 60 6.65 -3.79 -39.36
C VAL A 60 6.29 -5.25 -39.06
N PRO A 61 7.27 -6.16 -38.90
CA PRO A 61 7.00 -7.53 -38.46
C PRO A 61 6.22 -7.57 -37.13
N PRO A 62 5.34 -8.55 -36.93
CA PRO A 62 4.50 -8.61 -35.73
C PRO A 62 5.34 -8.59 -34.45
N VAL A 63 5.01 -7.69 -33.51
CA VAL A 63 5.75 -7.55 -32.24
C VAL A 63 4.98 -8.22 -31.12
N LYS A 64 5.60 -9.23 -30.48
CA LYS A 64 5.02 -9.86 -29.30
C LYS A 64 5.12 -8.91 -28.10
N THR A 65 3.98 -8.63 -27.47
CA THR A 65 3.87 -7.75 -26.32
C THR A 65 3.34 -8.54 -25.13
N THR A 66 4.00 -8.42 -23.97
CA THR A 66 3.51 -8.99 -22.72
C THR A 66 3.11 -7.85 -21.81
N VAL A 67 1.84 -7.82 -21.39
CA VAL A 67 1.37 -6.80 -20.44
C VAL A 67 1.55 -7.35 -19.03
N VAL A 68 2.41 -6.70 -18.26
CA VAL A 68 2.64 -7.00 -16.84
C VAL A 68 2.09 -5.85 -16.01
N VAL A 69 1.22 -6.16 -15.06
CA VAL A 69 0.67 -5.21 -14.10
C VAL A 69 1.09 -5.61 -12.70
N THR A 70 1.77 -4.71 -12.02
CA THR A 70 2.16 -4.87 -10.62
C THR A 70 1.30 -3.94 -9.76
N GLN A 71 0.66 -4.51 -8.74
CA GLN A 71 -0.17 -3.79 -7.78
C GLN A 71 0.43 -3.90 -6.39
N THR A 72 0.59 -2.75 -5.73
CA THR A 72 0.96 -2.69 -4.31
C THR A 72 -0.30 -2.44 -3.50
N LEU A 73 -0.65 -3.39 -2.65
CA LEU A 73 -1.88 -3.40 -1.85
C LEU A 73 -1.55 -3.26 -0.38
N ALA A 74 -2.37 -2.52 0.35
CA ALA A 74 -2.30 -2.47 1.81
C ALA A 74 -2.77 -3.82 2.40
N THR A 75 -2.06 -4.31 3.41
CA THR A 75 -2.52 -5.50 4.16
C THR A 75 -3.72 -5.16 5.03
N GLU A 76 -4.50 -6.17 5.43
CA GLU A 76 -5.64 -5.96 6.33
C GLU A 76 -5.23 -5.26 7.64
N ARG A 77 -4.01 -5.54 8.11
CA ARG A 77 -3.42 -4.88 9.27
C ARG A 77 -3.33 -3.37 9.06
N LEU A 78 -2.76 -2.91 7.94
CA LEU A 78 -2.66 -1.48 7.65
C LEU A 78 -4.05 -0.85 7.45
N VAL A 79 -4.99 -1.56 6.82
CA VAL A 79 -6.36 -1.05 6.63
C VAL A 79 -7.09 -0.88 7.97
N HIS A 80 -6.97 -1.84 8.89
CA HIS A 80 -7.56 -1.73 10.23
C HIS A 80 -6.90 -0.62 11.04
N PHE A 81 -5.58 -0.47 10.92
CA PHE A 81 -4.85 0.62 11.54
C PHE A 81 -5.34 1.98 11.02
N ALA A 82 -5.40 2.18 9.69
CA ALA A 82 -5.93 3.39 9.05
C ALA A 82 -7.35 3.72 9.55
N HIS A 83 -8.20 2.70 9.69
CA HIS A 83 -9.55 2.87 10.22
C HIS A 83 -9.56 3.36 11.68
N ALA A 84 -8.67 2.84 12.52
CA ALA A 84 -8.57 3.23 13.91
C ALA A 84 -8.06 4.68 14.07
N VAL A 85 -6.99 5.03 13.35
CA VAL A 85 -6.36 6.36 13.46
C VAL A 85 -7.26 7.46 12.89
N SER A 86 -8.08 7.15 11.88
CA SER A 86 -9.11 8.09 11.38
C SER A 86 -10.12 8.51 12.44
N ARG A 87 -10.24 7.74 13.54
CA ARG A 87 -11.10 8.03 14.69
C ARG A 87 -10.34 8.60 15.89
N GLY A 88 -9.06 8.93 15.72
CA GLY A 88 -8.20 9.45 16.79
C GLY A 88 -7.71 8.39 17.79
N PHE A 89 -7.67 7.10 17.40
CA PHE A 89 -7.23 6.02 18.28
C PHE A 89 -6.02 5.26 17.70
N ILE A 90 -5.01 5.01 18.55
CA ILE A 90 -3.88 4.13 18.23
C ILE A 90 -4.16 2.72 18.78
N PRO A 91 -4.24 1.68 17.94
CA PRO A 91 -4.37 0.30 18.41
C PRO A 91 -3.08 -0.17 19.12
N HIS A 92 -3.06 -0.15 20.45
CA HIS A 92 -1.93 -0.63 21.27
C HIS A 92 -1.58 -2.12 21.07
N VAL A 93 -2.42 -2.90 20.37
CA VAL A 93 -2.25 -4.35 20.17
C VAL A 93 -1.61 -4.71 18.83
N MET A 94 -1.37 -3.73 17.94
CA MET A 94 -0.71 -3.99 16.66
C MET A 94 0.81 -3.85 16.82
N ALA A 95 1.45 -4.90 17.36
CA ALA A 95 2.90 -4.92 17.58
C ALA A 95 3.68 -4.58 16.30
N ALA A 96 4.51 -3.53 16.33
CA ALA A 96 5.21 -2.93 15.19
C ALA A 96 6.31 -3.81 14.53
N GLY A 97 6.39 -5.11 14.81
CA GLY A 97 7.41 -5.99 14.21
C GLY A 97 7.11 -7.48 14.36
N GLY A 98 7.34 -8.22 13.28
CA GLY A 98 7.59 -9.65 13.32
C GLY A 98 8.98 -9.92 13.89
N ALA A 99 9.11 -11.06 14.58
CA ALA A 99 10.37 -11.60 15.05
C ALA A 99 11.13 -12.32 13.92
#